data_AF-A0A085W2S4-F1
#
_entry.id   AF-A0A085W2S4-F1
#
_cell.length_a   1.000
_cell.length_b   1.000
_cell.length_c   1.000
_cell.angle_alpha   90.00
_cell.angle_beta   90.00
_cell.angle_gamma   90.00
#
_symmetry.space_group_name_H-M   'P 1'
#
loop_
_entity.id
_entity.type
_entity.pdbx_description
1 polymer ?
#
loop_
_entity_poly.entity_id
_entity_poly.type
_entity_poly.pdbx_seq_one_letter_code
_entity_poly.pdbx_strand_id
1 'polypeptide(L)'
;MLEGVAEGARAFWGHATPDAAALDIAYQTAPTLEGPPSPRRGLPALKLFDHIRSPEIPYSLGWLNFWSAAAAQVIGFPDPARDAELLTRARRTASGGWVVQLTDAPLDLDNPAHLEALLRTYERFPEIGGRVTPG
;
A
#
# COMPACT_ATOMS: atom_id res chain seq x y z
N MET A 1 -13.66 -2.52 11.94
CA MET A 1 -14.56 -2.13 10.83
C MET A 1 -13.75 -1.55 9.67
N LEU A 2 -13.14 -2.41 8.86
CA LEU A 2 -12.72 -2.10 7.48
C LEU A 2 -13.59 -2.85 6.46
N GLU A 3 -14.43 -3.77 6.93
CA GLU A 3 -15.33 -4.58 6.12
C GLU A 3 -16.66 -3.87 5.82
N GLY A 4 -16.99 -2.78 6.53
CA GLY A 4 -18.30 -2.11 6.49
C GLY A 4 -18.44 -0.91 5.53
N VAL A 5 -17.42 -0.58 4.72
CA VAL A 5 -17.46 0.60 3.81
C VAL A 5 -17.31 0.22 2.33
N ALA A 6 -17.17 -1.06 2.00
CA ALA A 6 -16.84 -1.48 0.64
C ALA A 6 -18.04 -2.05 -0.15
N GLU A 7 -19.13 -1.29 -0.28
CA GLU A 7 -20.13 -1.53 -1.34
C GLU A 7 -20.42 -0.20 -2.05
N GLY A 8 -19.82 0.00 -3.23
CA GLY A 8 -20.18 1.13 -4.10
C GLY A 8 -19.17 1.49 -5.18
N ALA A 9 -17.85 1.40 -4.91
CA ALA A 9 -16.81 1.78 -5.86
C ALA A 9 -15.99 0.57 -6.32
N ARG A 10 -16.00 0.29 -7.64
CA ARG A 10 -15.26 -0.84 -8.25
C ARG A 10 -13.73 -0.73 -8.07
N ALA A 11 -13.23 0.48 -7.82
CA ALA A 11 -11.81 0.83 -7.70
C ALA A 11 -11.43 1.24 -6.26
N PHE A 12 -12.02 0.62 -5.24
CA PHE A 12 -11.78 0.99 -3.85
C PHE A 12 -10.53 0.30 -3.28
N TRP A 13 -9.77 1.01 -2.46
CA TRP A 13 -8.68 0.49 -1.65
C TRP A 13 -8.57 1.33 -0.37
N GLY A 14 -7.89 0.80 0.65
CA GLY A 14 -7.65 1.50 1.91
C GLY A 14 -6.53 0.86 2.70
N HIS A 15 -6.01 1.57 3.69
CA HIS A 15 -5.00 1.02 4.58
C HIS A 15 -5.25 1.44 6.02
N ALA A 16 -4.75 0.65 6.97
CA ALA A 16 -4.69 0.99 8.38
C ALA A 16 -3.28 0.77 8.89
N THR A 17 -2.78 1.69 9.70
CA THR A 17 -1.42 1.64 10.25
C THR A 17 -1.41 2.35 11.61
N PRO A 18 -0.55 1.94 12.56
CA PRO A 18 -0.39 2.68 13.82
C PRO A 18 0.12 4.11 13.60
N ASP A 19 -0.25 5.04 14.48
CA ASP A 19 0.06 6.48 14.37
C ASP A 19 1.55 6.77 14.18
N ALA A 20 2.42 6.03 14.87
CA ALA A 20 3.88 6.19 14.75
C ALA A 20 4.37 5.92 13.32
N ALA A 21 3.84 4.89 12.67
CA ALA A 21 4.16 4.57 11.28
C ALA A 21 3.42 5.49 10.28
N ALA A 22 2.23 5.98 10.65
CA ALA A 22 1.43 6.87 9.80
C ALA A 22 2.17 8.18 9.47
N LEU A 23 2.95 8.72 10.42
CA LEU A 23 3.72 9.95 10.20
C LEU A 23 4.80 9.78 9.13
N ASP A 24 5.56 8.69 9.19
CA ASP A 24 6.58 8.38 8.17
C ASP A 24 5.94 8.11 6.79
N ILE A 25 4.78 7.44 6.75
CA ILE A 25 4.01 7.25 5.50
C ILE A 25 3.52 8.60 4.94
N ALA A 26 3.08 9.53 5.79
CA ALA A 26 2.66 10.86 5.34
C ALA A 26 3.82 11.66 4.71
N TYR A 27 5.05 11.48 5.19
CA TYR A 27 6.24 12.10 4.60
C TYR A 27 6.55 11.61 3.18
N GLN A 28 5.97 10.50 2.74
CA GLN A 28 6.16 10.03 1.37
C GLN A 28 5.54 10.96 0.31
N THR A 29 4.61 11.82 0.73
CA THR A 29 3.87 12.75 -0.15
C THR A 29 4.04 14.20 0.25
N ALA A 30 4.59 14.47 1.44
CA ALA A 30 4.74 15.82 1.97
C ALA A 30 5.81 16.61 1.18
N PRO A 31 5.46 17.74 0.54
CA PRO A 31 6.45 18.61 -0.07
C PRO A 31 7.40 19.15 1.02
N THR A 32 8.69 19.17 0.75
CA THR A 32 9.67 19.77 1.65
C THR A 32 9.87 21.25 1.29
N LEU A 33 10.34 22.06 2.24
CA LEU A 33 10.74 23.45 1.96
C LEU A 33 11.84 23.55 0.88
N GLU A 34 12.58 22.46 0.64
CA GLU A 34 13.72 22.41 -0.30
C GLU A 34 13.45 21.64 -1.61
N GLY A 35 12.21 21.19 -1.88
CA GLY A 35 11.85 20.56 -3.15
C GLY A 35 10.94 19.32 -3.02
N PRO A 36 11.13 18.28 -3.84
CA PRO A 36 10.24 17.11 -3.86
C PRO A 36 10.15 16.44 -2.47
N PRO A 37 9.16 15.55 -2.25
CA PRO A 37 9.08 14.80 -1.01
C PRO A 37 10.43 14.16 -0.68
N SER A 38 10.83 14.24 0.59
CA SER A 38 12.02 13.59 1.13
C SER A 38 11.55 12.56 2.16
N PRO A 39 11.09 11.38 1.71
CA PRO A 39 10.62 10.36 2.61
C PRO A 39 11.78 9.86 3.48
N ARG A 40 11.46 9.51 4.71
CA ARG A 40 12.45 8.99 5.66
C ARG A 40 12.66 7.50 5.45
N ARG A 41 13.75 6.98 6.02
CA ARG A 41 14.00 5.53 6.15
C ARG A 41 14.07 4.77 4.81
N GLY A 42 14.42 5.46 3.72
CA GLY A 42 14.50 4.87 2.38
C GLY A 42 13.16 4.57 1.74
N LEU A 43 12.05 5.04 2.33
CA LEU A 43 10.72 4.91 1.72
C LEU A 43 10.66 5.64 0.37
N PRO A 44 9.86 5.17 -0.58
CA PRO A 44 9.76 5.83 -1.86
C PRO A 44 8.91 7.09 -1.76
N ALA A 45 9.25 8.10 -2.57
CA ALA A 45 8.39 9.25 -2.79
C ALA A 45 7.18 8.83 -3.62
N LEU A 46 5.98 9.26 -3.22
CA LEU A 46 4.73 8.96 -3.90
C LEU A 46 4.19 10.26 -4.53
N LYS A 47 3.43 10.12 -5.60
CA LYS A 47 2.72 11.26 -6.20
C LYS A 47 1.59 11.68 -5.27
N LEU A 48 1.25 12.97 -5.30
CA LEU A 48 0.00 13.47 -4.71
C LEU A 48 -1.20 12.78 -5.35
N PHE A 49 -2.27 12.62 -4.57
CA PHE A 49 -3.46 11.88 -4.97
C PHE A 49 -4.02 12.39 -6.30
N ASP A 50 -4.06 13.71 -6.49
CA ASP A 50 -4.54 14.39 -7.70
C ASP A 50 -3.71 14.08 -8.96
N HIS A 51 -2.50 13.54 -8.80
CA HIS A 51 -1.60 13.18 -9.90
C HIS A 51 -1.60 11.66 -10.19
N ILE A 52 -2.37 10.86 -9.46
CA ILE A 52 -2.55 9.43 -9.74
C ILE A 52 -3.68 9.29 -10.77
N ARG A 53 -3.34 8.77 -11.95
CA ARG A 53 -4.22 8.74 -13.13
C ARG A 53 -5.30 7.64 -13.08
N SER A 54 -5.23 6.71 -12.14
CA SER A 54 -6.14 5.57 -12.04
C SER A 54 -6.58 5.40 -10.59
N PRO A 55 -7.90 5.46 -10.30
CA PRO A 55 -8.42 5.28 -8.94
C PRO A 55 -8.16 3.87 -8.40
N GLU A 56 -7.92 2.89 -9.28
CA GLU A 56 -7.60 1.51 -8.93
C GLU A 56 -6.19 1.36 -8.33
N ILE A 57 -5.28 2.31 -8.58
CA ILE A 57 -3.91 2.26 -8.03
C ILE A 57 -3.93 2.70 -6.56
N PRO A 58 -3.51 1.84 -5.62
CA PRO A 58 -3.40 2.23 -4.22
C PRO A 58 -2.45 3.41 -4.01
N TYR A 59 -2.83 4.36 -3.15
CA TYR A 59 -2.02 5.55 -2.89
C TYR A 59 -0.77 5.22 -2.07
N SER A 60 -0.91 4.43 -1.02
CA SER A 60 0.17 4.07 -0.11
C SER A 60 -0.07 2.68 0.47
N LEU A 61 0.95 2.13 1.10
CA LEU A 61 0.85 0.91 1.90
C LEU A 61 0.73 1.27 3.38
N GLY A 62 -0.03 0.48 4.12
CA GLY A 62 -0.06 0.49 5.59
C GLY A 62 0.16 -0.90 6.16
N TRP A 63 -0.06 -1.06 7.45
CA TRP A 63 0.02 -2.37 8.10
C TRP A 63 -1.00 -3.36 7.52
N LEU A 64 -2.27 -2.96 7.46
CA LEU A 64 -3.35 -3.67 6.80
C LEU A 64 -3.74 -2.92 5.54
N ASN A 65 -3.90 -3.64 4.44
CA ASN A 65 -4.24 -3.08 3.15
C ASN A 65 -5.48 -3.79 2.61
N PHE A 66 -6.52 -3.03 2.33
CA PHE A 66 -7.65 -3.51 1.56
C PHE A 66 -7.46 -3.12 0.09
N TRP A 67 -7.52 -4.12 -0.80
CA TRP A 67 -7.52 -3.92 -2.24
C TRP A 67 -8.79 -4.56 -2.82
N SER A 68 -9.62 -3.77 -3.49
CA SER A 68 -10.71 -4.33 -4.30
C SER A 68 -10.18 -5.28 -5.37
N ALA A 69 -11.07 -6.07 -5.97
CA ALA A 69 -10.69 -6.96 -7.08
C ALA A 69 -10.00 -6.20 -8.22
N ALA A 70 -10.48 -5.00 -8.56
CA ALA A 70 -9.86 -4.17 -9.61
C ALA A 70 -8.49 -3.64 -9.19
N ALA A 71 -8.36 -3.14 -7.96
CA ALA A 71 -7.07 -2.66 -7.44
C ALA A 71 -6.01 -3.78 -7.42
N ALA A 72 -6.39 -4.95 -6.90
CA ALA A 72 -5.53 -6.14 -6.88
C ALA A 72 -5.11 -6.56 -8.29
N GLN A 73 -6.04 -6.55 -9.26
CA GLN A 73 -5.73 -6.84 -10.66
C GLN A 73 -4.73 -5.84 -11.26
N VAL A 74 -4.93 -4.54 -11.03
CA VAL A 74 -4.07 -3.47 -11.59
C VAL A 74 -2.65 -3.55 -11.07
N ILE A 75 -2.45 -3.87 -9.79
CA ILE A 75 -1.10 -4.06 -9.20
C ILE A 75 -0.55 -5.47 -9.42
N GLY A 76 -1.30 -6.36 -10.10
CA GLY A 76 -0.87 -7.73 -10.38
C GLY A 76 -0.76 -8.63 -9.14
N PHE A 77 -1.69 -8.52 -8.19
CA PHE A 77 -1.80 -9.35 -7.00
C PHE A 77 -3.04 -10.28 -7.07
N PRO A 78 -2.92 -11.57 -6.69
CA PRO A 78 -1.69 -12.25 -6.31
C PRO A 78 -0.97 -12.90 -7.50
N ASP A 79 0.36 -12.93 -7.42
CA ASP A 79 1.25 -13.82 -8.15
C ASP A 79 1.77 -14.88 -7.17
N PRO A 80 1.32 -16.14 -7.24
CA PRO A 80 1.72 -17.19 -6.30
C PRO A 80 3.24 -17.43 -6.19
N ALA A 81 4.00 -17.14 -7.26
CA ALA A 81 5.45 -17.34 -7.26
C ALA A 81 6.20 -16.21 -6.54
N ARG A 82 5.59 -15.01 -6.46
CA ARG A 82 6.23 -13.80 -5.91
C ARG A 82 5.63 -13.36 -4.58
N ASP A 83 4.38 -13.73 -4.33
CA ASP A 83 3.56 -13.20 -3.23
C ASP A 83 3.27 -14.26 -2.16
N ALA A 84 3.97 -15.40 -2.17
CA ALA A 84 3.73 -16.51 -1.25
C ALA A 84 3.75 -16.07 0.24
N GLU A 85 4.69 -15.20 0.61
CA GLU A 85 4.76 -14.65 1.97
C GLU A 85 3.54 -13.77 2.29
N LEU A 86 3.20 -12.82 1.42
CA LEU A 86 2.03 -11.95 1.59
C LEU A 86 0.74 -12.77 1.64
N LEU A 87 0.64 -13.82 0.83
CA LEU A 87 -0.51 -14.73 0.76
C LEU A 87 -0.75 -15.49 2.07
N THR A 88 0.31 -15.78 2.84
CA THR A 88 0.14 -16.39 4.17
C THR A 88 -0.61 -15.48 5.15
N ARG A 89 -0.56 -14.17 4.90
CA ARG A 89 -1.18 -13.10 5.69
C ARG A 89 -2.27 -12.34 4.92
N ALA A 90 -2.78 -12.95 3.84
CA ALA A 90 -3.84 -12.37 3.03
C ALA A 90 -5.15 -13.16 3.16
N ARG A 91 -6.27 -12.46 3.10
CA ARG A 91 -7.61 -13.04 3.08
C ARG A 91 -8.40 -12.49 1.92
N ARG A 92 -9.02 -13.37 1.14
CA ARG A 92 -9.96 -12.98 0.08
C ARG A 92 -11.29 -12.54 0.69
N THR A 93 -11.83 -11.42 0.23
CA THR A 93 -13.15 -10.92 0.65
C THR A 93 -14.28 -11.53 -0.17
N ALA A 94 -15.52 -11.44 0.32
CA ALA A 94 -16.69 -11.92 -0.42
C ALA A 94 -16.88 -11.22 -1.77
N SER A 95 -16.49 -9.93 -1.86
CA SER A 95 -16.50 -9.14 -3.09
C SER A 95 -15.33 -9.44 -4.04
N GLY A 96 -14.48 -10.41 -3.72
CA GLY A 96 -13.35 -10.85 -4.54
C GLY A 96 -12.09 -9.98 -4.42
N GLY A 97 -12.08 -9.01 -3.51
CA GLY A 97 -10.89 -8.25 -3.11
C GLY A 97 -10.04 -9.00 -2.09
N TRP A 98 -9.07 -8.29 -1.53
CA TRP A 98 -8.08 -8.81 -0.59
C TRP A 98 -7.90 -7.89 0.60
N VAL A 99 -7.79 -8.49 1.78
CA VAL A 99 -7.18 -7.86 2.95
C VAL A 99 -5.80 -8.47 3.12
N VAL A 100 -4.76 -7.64 3.10
CA VAL A 100 -3.35 -8.07 3.15
C VAL A 100 -2.66 -7.40 4.32
N GLN A 101 -2.08 -8.22 5.20
CA GLN A 101 -1.31 -7.78 6.35
C GLN A 101 0.20 -7.89 6.05
N LEU A 102 0.94 -6.79 6.19
CA LEU A 102 2.37 -6.76 5.87
C LEU A 102 3.21 -7.51 6.90
N THR A 103 2.84 -7.41 8.18
CA THR A 103 3.60 -7.92 9.33
C THR A 103 2.64 -8.51 10.35
N ASP A 104 3.03 -9.58 11.06
CA ASP A 104 2.16 -10.24 12.05
C ASP A 104 1.78 -9.32 13.23
N ALA A 105 2.68 -8.41 13.61
CA ALA A 105 2.43 -7.35 14.57
C ALA A 105 2.11 -6.02 13.87
N PRO A 106 1.46 -5.06 14.54
CA PRO A 106 1.26 -3.71 14.02
C PRO A 106 2.56 -3.10 13.49
N LEU A 107 2.46 -2.43 12.34
CA LEU A 107 3.63 -1.89 11.64
C LEU A 107 4.38 -0.88 12.54
N ASP A 108 5.69 -1.08 12.64
CA ASP A 108 6.60 -0.31 13.47
C ASP A 108 7.87 -0.07 12.65
N LEU A 109 8.13 1.17 12.25
CA LEU A 109 9.24 1.49 11.34
C LEU A 109 10.58 1.69 12.05
N ASP A 110 10.61 1.60 13.37
CA ASP A 110 11.85 1.46 14.15
C ASP A 110 12.31 -0.01 14.20
N ASN A 111 11.41 -0.96 13.93
CA ASN A 111 11.77 -2.35 13.71
C ASN A 111 12.28 -2.55 12.26
N PRO A 112 13.56 -2.91 12.05
CA PRO A 112 14.13 -3.05 10.72
C PRO A 112 13.43 -4.12 9.87
N ALA A 113 12.90 -5.20 10.47
CA ALA A 113 12.20 -6.25 9.74
C ALA A 113 10.86 -5.75 9.17
N HIS A 114 10.17 -4.88 9.92
CA HIS A 114 8.91 -4.27 9.48
C HIS A 114 9.16 -3.25 8.36
N LEU A 115 10.21 -2.43 8.50
CA LEU A 115 10.63 -1.51 7.43
C LEU A 115 11.02 -2.27 6.16
N GLU A 116 11.79 -3.35 6.29
CA GLU A 116 12.17 -4.19 5.14
C GLU A 116 10.94 -4.80 4.46
N ALA A 117 9.98 -5.32 5.22
CA ALA A 117 8.73 -5.85 4.67
C ALA A 117 7.95 -4.78 3.88
N LEU A 118 7.88 -3.55 4.40
CA LEU A 118 7.25 -2.42 3.71
C LEU A 118 7.98 -2.06 2.42
N LEU A 119 9.31 -1.95 2.45
CA LEU A 119 10.14 -1.62 1.29
C LEU A 119 10.04 -2.69 0.19
N ARG A 120 10.19 -3.97 0.55
CA ARG A 120 10.02 -5.09 -0.39
C ARG A 120 8.63 -5.11 -1.04
N THR A 121 7.60 -4.73 -0.29
CA THR A 121 6.23 -4.64 -0.82
C THR A 121 6.11 -3.48 -1.82
N TYR A 122 6.74 -2.33 -1.56
CA TYR A 122 6.83 -1.25 -2.54
C TYR A 122 7.62 -1.64 -3.79
N GLU A 123 8.70 -2.42 -3.66
CA GLU A 123 9.44 -2.94 -4.81
C GLU A 123 8.62 -3.92 -5.64
N ARG A 124 7.80 -4.75 -4.97
CA ARG A 124 6.91 -5.72 -5.63
C ARG A 124 5.78 -5.05 -6.44
N PHE A 125 5.27 -3.91 -5.98
CA PHE A 125 4.14 -3.20 -6.59
C PHE A 125 4.54 -1.78 -7.01
N PRO A 126 5.38 -1.62 -8.06
CA PRO A 126 5.97 -0.34 -8.45
C PRO A 126 4.93 0.73 -8.84
N GLU A 127 3.70 0.36 -9.19
CA GLU A 127 2.63 1.28 -9.54
C GLU A 127 2.06 2.03 -8.32
N ILE A 128 2.13 1.44 -7.12
CA ILE A 128 1.57 2.03 -5.89
C ILE A 128 2.14 3.42 -5.64
N GLY A 129 1.24 4.36 -5.33
CA GLY A 129 1.53 5.79 -5.18
C GLY A 129 1.92 6.49 -6.48
N GLY A 130 1.55 5.90 -7.62
CA GLY A 130 1.78 6.47 -8.94
C GLY A 130 3.24 6.58 -9.33
N ARG A 131 4.12 5.77 -8.71
CA ARG A 131 5.57 5.84 -8.95
C ARG A 131 5.96 5.39 -10.35
N VAL A 132 5.27 4.39 -10.89
CA VAL A 132 5.41 3.91 -12.27
C VAL A 132 4.05 3.95 -12.96
N THR A 133 4.04 4.28 -14.25
CA THR A 133 2.82 4.17 -15.07
C THR A 133 2.62 2.70 -15.45
N PRO A 134 1.43 2.11 -15.22
CA PRO A 134 1.13 0.77 -15.72
C PRO A 134 1.34 0.72 -17.24
N GLY A 135 2.04 -0.31 -17.72
CA GLY A 135 2.32 -0.53 -19.15
C GLY A 135 1.11 -1.03 -19.94
#